data_AF-A0AAN7LW92-F1
#
_entry.id   AF-A0AAN7LW92-F1
#
_cell.length_a   1.000
_cell.length_b   1.000
_cell.length_c   1.000
_cell.angle_alpha   90.00
_cell.angle_beta   90.00
_cell.angle_gamma   90.00
#
_symmetry.space_group_name_H-M   'P 1'
#
loop_
_entity.id
_entity.type
_entity.pdbx_description
1 polymer ?
#
loop_
_entity_poly.entity_id
_entity_poly.type
_entity_poly.pdbx_seq_one_letter_code
_entity_poly.pdbx_strand_id
1 'polypeptide(L)'
;MCMHVLERTSSAFFLWSSQSQIDLLFFDQNHISLPILEKEDRTYFCTIPASFKVVEEGFPNMEKSANLQFQRLQSPVRSLASRFRRVCVYCGSSPGRNPSYQLAAIQLGKQLVERNIDLVYGGGSIGLMGLVSQVVYDGGRHVLGVIPRTLMPRELTGETIGEVRAVSGMHQRKAEMARHADAFIALPGGYGTLEELLEMITWAQLGIHDKPVGLLNVDGYYNSLLTFIDKAVDEGFVAPAARHIIVSAPTAHELLAKLEVLL
;
A
#
# COMPACT_ATOMS: atom_id res chain seq x y z
N MET A 1 9.55 -3.05 34.58
CA MET A 1 10.16 -3.41 35.88
C MET A 1 11.61 -3.78 35.60
N CYS A 2 12.52 -3.11 36.30
CA CYS A 2 13.98 -3.30 36.38
C CYS A 2 14.77 -3.50 35.07
N MET A 3 15.29 -2.39 34.56
CA MET A 3 16.46 -2.39 33.68
C MET A 3 17.69 -2.55 34.60
N HIS A 4 18.23 -3.76 34.70
CA HIS A 4 19.46 -4.02 35.46
C HIS A 4 20.65 -3.88 34.51
N VAL A 5 21.43 -2.83 34.70
CA VAL A 5 22.77 -2.69 34.10
C VAL A 5 23.75 -3.25 35.13
N LEU A 6 24.35 -4.39 34.84
CA LEU A 6 25.42 -4.98 35.64
C LEU A 6 26.76 -4.84 34.88
N GLU A 7 27.79 -4.51 35.64
CA GLU A 7 29.11 -4.03 35.23
C GLU A 7 30.09 -5.17 34.84
N ARG A 8 31.04 -4.84 33.94
CA ARG A 8 32.27 -5.52 33.39
C ARG A 8 32.80 -6.82 34.06
N THR A 9 33.42 -7.79 33.37
CA THR A 9 34.61 -7.71 32.48
C THR A 9 34.77 -8.88 31.48
N SER A 10 35.57 -8.62 30.42
CA SER A 10 36.30 -9.53 29.52
C SER A 10 35.55 -10.23 28.37
N SER A 11 35.61 -9.56 27.22
CA SER A 11 35.65 -10.09 25.84
C SER A 11 34.44 -10.88 25.31
N ALA A 12 33.32 -10.18 25.07
CA ALA A 12 32.39 -10.30 23.91
C ALA A 12 31.00 -9.76 24.30
N PHE A 13 30.31 -9.06 23.39
CA PHE A 13 28.87 -8.79 23.53
C PHE A 13 28.11 -9.68 22.54
N PHE A 14 27.21 -10.51 23.07
CA PHE A 14 26.22 -11.26 22.30
C PHE A 14 24.84 -10.61 22.50
N LEU A 15 24.15 -10.31 21.41
CA LEU A 15 22.72 -10.00 21.43
C LEU A 15 21.96 -11.31 21.22
N TRP A 16 21.30 -11.81 22.26
CA TRP A 16 20.38 -12.93 22.15
C TRP A 16 18.95 -12.39 22.11
N SER A 17 18.26 -12.65 20.99
CA SER A 17 16.80 -12.50 20.91
C SER A 17 16.16 -13.87 21.09
N SER A 18 15.26 -14.01 22.05
CA SER A 18 14.10 -14.88 21.85
C SER A 18 12.97 -13.93 21.41
N GLN A 19 12.53 -13.83 20.17
CA GLN A 19 12.53 -14.78 19.07
C GLN A 19 12.69 -13.99 17.76
N SER A 20 13.49 -14.56 16.85
CA SER A 20 13.35 -14.48 15.39
C SER A 20 13.58 -13.13 14.70
N GLN A 21 14.84 -12.93 14.31
CA GLN A 21 15.33 -12.67 12.93
C GLN A 21 16.35 -11.51 12.88
N ILE A 22 17.51 -11.82 12.31
CA ILE A 22 18.71 -10.98 12.19
C ILE A 22 18.67 -10.30 10.82
N ASP A 23 18.87 -8.99 10.75
CA ASP A 23 19.14 -8.28 9.49
C ASP A 23 20.56 -7.72 9.43
N LEU A 24 21.21 -7.97 8.29
CA LEU A 24 22.56 -7.53 7.91
C LEU A 24 22.66 -6.00 7.86
N LEU A 25 23.72 -5.44 8.45
CA LEU A 25 24.03 -4.00 8.38
C LEU A 25 25.03 -3.73 7.25
N PHE A 26 24.67 -2.80 6.35
CA PHE A 26 25.59 -2.18 5.40
C PHE A 26 26.31 -0.99 6.07
N PHE A 27 27.60 -0.83 5.77
CA PHE A 27 28.47 0.18 6.36
C PHE A 27 28.67 1.38 5.42
N ASP A 28 28.39 2.59 5.91
CA ASP A 28 28.91 3.85 5.36
C ASP A 28 29.49 4.71 6.49
N GLN A 29 30.56 5.46 6.20
CA GLN A 29 31.70 5.67 7.10
C GLN A 29 31.64 6.87 8.07
N ASN A 30 30.50 7.50 8.36
CA ASN A 30 30.53 8.74 9.16
C ASN A 30 29.59 8.86 10.38
N HIS A 31 28.63 7.97 10.62
CA HIS A 31 27.77 8.02 11.82
C HIS A 31 27.25 6.64 12.26
N ILE A 32 27.17 6.39 13.57
CA ILE A 32 26.54 5.18 14.14
C ILE A 32 25.16 5.57 14.67
N SER A 33 24.11 4.97 14.11
CA SER A 33 22.72 5.12 14.54
C SER A 33 22.17 3.74 14.91
N LEU A 34 21.75 3.57 16.16
CA LEU A 34 21.10 2.34 16.62
C LEU A 34 19.58 2.56 16.74
N PRO A 35 18.72 1.67 16.21
CA PRO A 35 17.28 1.74 16.42
C PRO A 35 16.94 1.27 17.83
N ILE A 36 16.16 2.05 18.59
CA ILE A 36 15.89 1.73 20.01
C ILE A 36 14.43 1.40 20.29
N LEU A 37 13.43 1.88 19.54
CA LEU A 37 12.02 1.50 19.75
C LEU A 37 11.11 2.04 18.64
N GLU A 38 10.13 1.23 18.21
CA GLU A 38 8.95 1.70 17.47
C GLU A 38 7.80 1.94 18.45
N LYS A 39 7.22 3.15 18.42
CA LYS A 39 5.94 3.44 19.05
C LYS A 39 5.22 4.52 18.24
N GLU A 40 3.99 4.24 17.83
CA GLU A 40 3.12 5.18 17.08
C GLU A 40 3.76 5.72 15.79
N ASP A 41 4.10 4.82 14.86
CA ASP A 41 4.63 5.15 13.51
C ASP A 41 5.85 6.09 13.50
N ARG A 42 6.71 6.03 14.54
CA ARG A 42 7.93 6.84 14.64
C ARG A 42 9.11 6.01 15.15
N THR A 43 10.21 6.09 14.41
CA THR A 43 11.50 5.49 14.76
C THR A 43 12.39 6.53 15.43
N TYR A 44 12.93 6.20 16.61
CA TYR A 44 13.87 7.06 17.33
C TYR A 44 15.28 6.45 17.25
N PHE A 45 16.28 7.29 16.93
CA PHE A 45 17.69 6.91 16.91
C PHE A 45 18.47 7.63 18.01
N CYS A 46 19.42 6.93 18.61
CA CYS A 46 20.44 7.53 19.47
C CYS A 46 21.71 7.73 18.65
N THR A 47 22.22 8.97 18.62
CA THR A 47 23.47 9.31 17.95
C THR A 47 24.56 9.48 18.99
N ILE A 48 25.65 8.70 18.87
CA ILE A 48 26.84 8.87 19.71
C ILE A 48 27.88 9.63 18.88
N PRO A 49 28.42 10.78 19.36
CA PRO A 49 29.40 11.55 18.59
C PRO A 49 30.70 10.77 18.38
N ALA A 50 31.30 10.91 17.19
CA ALA A 50 32.48 10.18 16.71
C ALA A 50 33.78 10.41 17.52
N SER A 51 33.77 11.32 18.49
CA SER A 51 34.91 11.60 19.37
C SER A 51 35.09 10.58 20.51
N PHE A 52 34.20 9.59 20.62
CA PHE A 52 34.37 8.50 21.57
C PHE A 52 35.35 7.45 21.05
N LYS A 53 36.56 7.43 21.62
CA LYS A 53 37.48 6.30 21.48
C LYS A 53 36.98 5.13 22.32
N VAL A 54 36.92 3.93 21.72
CA VAL A 54 36.87 2.67 22.46
C VAL A 54 38.22 2.52 23.17
N VAL A 55 38.22 2.49 24.51
CA VAL A 55 39.44 2.39 25.34
C VAL A 55 39.55 0.96 25.88
N GLU A 56 40.65 0.27 25.56
CA GLU A 56 41.05 -1.01 26.18
C GLU A 56 41.34 -0.83 27.70
N GLU A 57 41.25 -1.94 28.43
CA GLU A 57 41.07 -2.12 29.88
C GLU A 57 41.81 -1.19 30.89
N GLY A 58 41.23 -1.08 32.10
CA GLY A 58 41.91 -0.65 33.33
C GLY A 58 41.25 0.52 34.09
N PHE A 59 40.78 0.29 35.32
CA PHE A 59 40.26 1.29 36.29
C PHE A 59 41.34 2.34 36.70
N PRO A 60 41.07 3.43 37.48
CA PRO A 60 39.87 4.22 37.81
C PRO A 60 40.05 5.75 37.56
N ASN A 61 39.07 6.55 37.99
CA ASN A 61 39.00 8.02 38.05
C ASN A 61 38.60 8.77 36.77
N MET A 62 37.45 9.46 36.88
CA MET A 62 37.29 10.91 36.72
C MET A 62 35.95 11.25 36.04
N GLU A 63 35.23 12.11 36.73
CA GLU A 63 33.95 12.72 36.36
C GLU A 63 33.94 13.25 34.92
N LYS A 64 32.77 13.10 34.26
CA LYS A 64 32.07 14.21 33.59
C LYS A 64 30.70 13.74 33.10
N SER A 65 29.66 14.35 33.67
CA SER A 65 28.27 14.24 33.21
C SER A 65 28.14 14.54 31.72
N ALA A 66 27.50 13.63 30.98
CA ALA A 66 27.10 13.86 29.60
C ALA A 66 25.61 14.27 29.56
N ASN A 67 25.32 15.44 28.98
CA ASN A 67 23.96 15.84 28.64
C ASN A 67 23.50 15.06 27.40
N LEU A 68 22.49 14.22 27.54
CA LEU A 68 21.77 13.60 26.43
C LEU A 68 20.92 14.68 25.74
N GLN A 69 21.23 15.02 24.49
CA GLN A 69 20.37 15.84 23.65
C GLN A 69 19.62 14.95 22.67
N PHE A 70 18.30 14.90 22.82
CA PHE A 70 17.41 14.34 21.80
C PHE A 70 17.21 15.39 20.71
N GLN A 71 17.76 15.15 19.52
CA GLN A 71 17.43 15.94 18.34
C GLN A 71 16.42 15.18 17.49
N ARG A 72 15.30 15.83 17.16
CA ARG A 72 14.40 15.36 16.10
C ARG A 72 15.14 15.50 14.77
N LEU A 73 15.52 14.38 14.16
CA LEU A 73 15.75 14.37 12.73
C LEU A 73 14.37 14.39 12.07
N GLN A 74 13.92 15.58 11.66
CA GLN A 74 12.94 15.68 10.58
C GLN A 74 13.69 15.30 9.30
N SER A 75 13.81 14.01 9.01
CA SER A 75 14.07 13.62 7.63
C SER A 75 12.81 13.98 6.83
N PRO A 76 12.89 14.78 5.77
CA PRO A 76 11.82 14.77 4.80
C PRO A 76 11.85 13.36 4.23
N VAL A 77 10.82 12.56 4.52
CA VAL A 77 10.46 11.46 3.63
C VAL A 77 10.28 12.14 2.29
N ARG A 78 11.30 12.11 1.43
CA ARG A 78 11.13 12.46 0.03
C ARG A 78 10.10 11.46 -0.44
N SER A 79 8.86 11.92 -0.59
CA SER A 79 7.85 11.18 -1.34
C SER A 79 8.48 10.93 -2.69
N LEU A 80 8.98 9.71 -2.92
CA LEU A 80 9.22 9.26 -4.27
C LEU A 80 7.86 9.46 -4.95
N ALA A 81 7.83 10.36 -5.93
CA ALA A 81 6.63 10.59 -6.70
C ALA A 81 6.18 9.22 -7.22
N SER A 82 4.91 8.89 -7.02
CA SER A 82 4.33 7.62 -7.49
C SER A 82 4.66 7.42 -8.97
N ARG A 83 5.02 6.19 -9.36
CA ARG A 83 5.23 5.89 -10.79
C ARG A 83 3.90 5.88 -11.56
N PHE A 84 2.81 5.68 -10.85
CA PHE A 84 1.46 5.74 -11.40
C PHE A 84 1.01 7.20 -11.47
N ARG A 85 0.55 7.62 -12.65
CA ARG A 85 -0.21 8.85 -12.81
C ARG A 85 -1.67 8.61 -12.49
N ARG A 86 -2.18 7.42 -12.83
CA ARG A 86 -3.60 7.11 -12.71
C ARG A 86 -3.86 5.65 -12.38
N VAL A 87 -4.72 5.41 -11.40
CA VAL A 87 -5.12 4.06 -10.99
C VAL A 87 -6.59 3.84 -11.30
N CYS A 88 -6.90 2.70 -11.90
CA CYS A 88 -8.27 2.26 -12.10
C CYS A 88 -8.76 1.47 -10.90
N VAL A 89 -9.87 1.89 -10.30
CA VAL A 89 -10.47 1.21 -9.15
C VAL A 89 -11.80 0.56 -9.55
N TYR A 90 -11.87 -0.76 -9.42
CA TYR A 90 -13.09 -1.54 -9.51
C TYR A 90 -13.66 -1.73 -8.10
N CYS A 91 -14.94 -1.44 -7.90
CA CYS A 91 -15.56 -1.53 -6.57
C CYS A 91 -17.09 -1.65 -6.65
N GLY A 92 -17.72 -2.04 -5.55
CA GLY A 92 -19.17 -2.18 -5.50
C GLY A 92 -19.93 -0.84 -5.63
N SER A 93 -21.02 -0.85 -6.39
CA SER A 93 -22.07 0.18 -6.36
C SER A 93 -22.87 0.21 -5.05
N SER A 94 -22.69 -0.83 -4.22
CA SER A 94 -23.23 -0.90 -2.86
C SER A 94 -22.13 -0.65 -1.83
N PRO A 95 -22.43 -0.06 -0.67
CA PRO A 95 -21.43 0.21 0.38
C PRO A 95 -20.96 -1.07 1.10
N GLY A 96 -21.68 -2.19 0.94
CA GLY A 96 -21.49 -3.39 1.75
C GLY A 96 -22.14 -3.27 3.13
N ARG A 97 -22.15 -4.38 3.89
CA ARG A 97 -22.73 -4.43 5.24
C ARG A 97 -21.71 -4.17 6.35
N ASN A 98 -20.42 -4.44 6.09
CA ASN A 98 -19.36 -4.19 7.05
C ASN A 98 -18.82 -2.76 6.83
N PRO A 99 -18.84 -1.89 7.86
CA PRO A 99 -18.29 -0.54 7.76
C PRO A 99 -16.83 -0.46 7.33
N SER A 100 -16.04 -1.52 7.57
CA SER A 100 -14.63 -1.57 7.15
C SER A 100 -14.45 -1.40 5.64
N TYR A 101 -15.39 -1.85 4.81
CA TYR A 101 -15.31 -1.68 3.36
C TYR A 101 -15.41 -0.22 2.93
N GLN A 102 -16.28 0.54 3.60
CA GLN A 102 -16.45 1.97 3.36
C GLN A 102 -15.22 2.75 3.82
N LEU A 103 -14.69 2.41 5.01
CA LEU A 103 -13.45 2.99 5.53
C LEU A 103 -12.27 2.70 4.61
N ALA A 104 -12.16 1.48 4.08
CA ALA A 104 -11.11 1.10 3.15
C ALA A 104 -11.18 1.88 1.83
N ALA A 105 -12.39 2.12 1.29
CA ALA A 105 -12.56 2.97 0.10
C ALA A 105 -12.08 4.40 0.35
N ILE A 106 -12.41 4.97 1.52
CA ILE A 106 -11.94 6.30 1.94
C ILE A 106 -10.42 6.32 2.11
N GLN A 107 -9.84 5.31 2.78
CA GLN A 107 -8.40 5.19 2.98
C GLN A 107 -7.66 5.05 1.66
N LEU A 108 -8.18 4.26 0.72
CA LEU A 108 -7.62 4.15 -0.63
C LEU A 108 -7.62 5.50 -1.33
N GLY A 109 -8.74 6.23 -1.33
CA GLY A 109 -8.82 7.58 -1.90
C GLY A 109 -7.77 8.52 -1.31
N LYS A 110 -7.60 8.53 0.01
CA LYS A 110 -6.56 9.34 0.68
C LYS A 110 -5.15 8.95 0.23
N GLN A 111 -4.86 7.66 0.14
CA GLN A 111 -3.55 7.18 -0.30
C GLN A 111 -3.25 7.56 -1.77
N LEU A 112 -4.26 7.62 -2.64
CA LEU A 112 -4.12 8.13 -4.01
C LEU A 112 -3.81 9.63 -4.02
N VAL A 113 -4.54 10.42 -3.23
CA VAL A 113 -4.32 11.87 -3.07
C VAL A 113 -2.92 12.18 -2.56
N GLU A 114 -2.50 11.52 -1.48
CA GLU A 114 -1.17 11.69 -0.88
C GLU A 114 -0.03 11.39 -1.87
N ARG A 115 -0.26 10.48 -2.82
CA ARG A 115 0.71 10.09 -3.85
C ARG A 115 0.59 10.87 -5.15
N ASN A 116 -0.32 11.85 -5.23
CA ASN A 116 -0.63 12.60 -6.45
C ASN A 116 -1.10 11.71 -7.62
N ILE A 117 -1.90 10.69 -7.31
CA ILE A 117 -2.45 9.75 -8.29
C ILE A 117 -3.90 10.13 -8.62
N ASP A 118 -4.23 10.13 -9.90
CA ASP A 118 -5.59 10.34 -10.40
C ASP A 118 -6.41 9.04 -10.40
N LEU A 119 -7.74 9.16 -10.37
CA LEU A 119 -8.65 8.02 -10.35
C LEU A 119 -9.31 7.80 -11.70
N VAL A 120 -9.34 6.54 -12.14
CA VAL A 120 -10.30 6.02 -13.14
C VAL A 120 -11.22 5.04 -12.46
N TYR A 121 -12.51 5.08 -12.79
CA TYR A 121 -13.47 4.15 -12.23
C TYR A 121 -14.74 4.04 -13.10
N GLY A 122 -15.72 3.26 -12.64
CA GLY A 122 -16.98 3.00 -13.35
C GLY A 122 -17.98 4.15 -13.44
N GLY A 123 -17.69 5.30 -12.83
CA GLY A 123 -18.51 6.50 -12.95
C GLY A 123 -19.75 6.59 -12.06
N GLY A 124 -20.02 5.63 -11.18
CA GLY A 124 -21.19 5.66 -10.29
C GLY A 124 -21.03 6.55 -9.06
N SER A 125 -22.09 7.24 -8.61
CA SER A 125 -22.03 8.16 -7.46
C SER A 125 -22.40 7.54 -6.11
N ILE A 126 -22.67 6.23 -6.07
CA ILE A 126 -23.17 5.52 -4.88
C ILE A 126 -22.22 4.39 -4.42
N GLY A 127 -22.43 3.92 -3.19
CA GLY A 127 -21.68 2.81 -2.61
C GLY A 127 -20.19 3.14 -2.45
N LEU A 128 -19.32 2.14 -2.68
CA LEU A 128 -17.88 2.36 -2.57
C LEU A 128 -17.34 3.24 -3.70
N MET A 129 -17.97 3.19 -4.88
CA MET A 129 -17.64 4.05 -6.01
C MET A 129 -17.78 5.54 -5.65
N GLY A 130 -18.90 5.93 -5.04
CA GLY A 130 -19.11 7.30 -4.57
C GLY A 130 -18.09 7.72 -3.51
N LEU A 131 -17.79 6.84 -2.55
CA LEU A 131 -16.84 7.15 -1.47
C LEU A 131 -15.41 7.38 -1.99
N VAL A 132 -14.89 6.47 -2.81
CA VAL A 132 -13.51 6.60 -3.31
C VAL A 132 -13.37 7.78 -4.26
N SER A 133 -14.35 8.00 -5.14
CA SER A 133 -14.32 9.11 -6.10
C SER A 133 -14.44 10.46 -5.41
N GLN A 134 -15.33 10.60 -4.41
CA GLN A 134 -15.47 11.85 -3.67
C GLN A 134 -14.19 12.22 -2.94
N VAL A 135 -13.56 11.27 -2.24
CA VAL A 135 -12.31 11.53 -1.50
C VAL A 135 -11.18 11.97 -2.43
N VAL A 136 -11.06 11.34 -3.62
CA VAL A 136 -10.04 11.71 -4.60
C VAL A 136 -10.31 13.10 -5.19
N TYR A 137 -11.57 13.39 -5.53
CA TYR A 137 -11.99 14.68 -6.06
C TYR A 137 -11.78 15.82 -5.07
N ASP A 138 -12.21 15.64 -3.81
CA ASP A 138 -12.04 16.62 -2.73
C ASP A 138 -10.55 16.84 -2.38
N GLY A 139 -9.72 15.81 -2.60
CA GLY A 139 -8.27 15.90 -2.51
C GLY A 139 -7.59 16.62 -3.67
N GLY A 140 -8.35 17.18 -4.61
CA GLY A 140 -7.84 17.97 -5.74
C GLY A 140 -7.18 17.14 -6.85
N ARG A 141 -7.43 15.83 -6.88
CA ARG A 141 -6.95 14.94 -7.96
C ARG A 141 -8.00 14.79 -9.06
N HIS A 142 -7.55 14.43 -10.26
CA HIS A 142 -8.49 14.22 -11.36
C HIS A 142 -9.24 12.89 -11.17
N VAL A 143 -10.54 12.91 -11.44
CA VAL A 143 -11.42 11.74 -11.40
C VAL A 143 -12.07 11.58 -12.77
N LEU A 144 -11.86 10.41 -13.39
CA LEU A 144 -12.46 10.00 -14.65
C LEU A 144 -13.41 8.83 -14.43
N GLY A 145 -14.72 9.10 -14.49
CA GLY A 145 -15.77 8.09 -14.52
C GLY A 145 -16.08 7.65 -15.95
N VAL A 146 -15.99 6.35 -16.24
CA VAL A 146 -16.40 5.81 -17.54
C VAL A 146 -17.68 5.00 -17.37
N ILE A 147 -18.76 5.43 -18.01
CA ILE A 147 -20.09 4.85 -17.79
C ILE A 147 -20.84 4.63 -19.11
N PRO A 148 -21.45 3.45 -19.34
CA PRO A 148 -22.35 3.25 -20.45
C PRO A 148 -23.57 4.15 -20.33
N ARG A 149 -24.01 4.75 -21.46
CA ARG A 149 -25.20 5.62 -21.48
C ARG A 149 -26.44 4.96 -20.88
N THR A 150 -26.56 3.63 -21.04
CA THR A 150 -27.67 2.83 -20.52
C THR A 150 -27.69 2.69 -19.00
N LEU A 151 -26.54 2.86 -18.33
CA LEU A 151 -26.40 2.74 -16.87
C LEU A 151 -26.45 4.09 -16.15
N MET A 152 -26.26 5.20 -16.87
CA MET A 152 -26.27 6.55 -16.29
C MET A 152 -27.50 6.82 -15.40
N PRO A 153 -28.75 6.56 -15.80
CA PRO A 153 -29.91 6.86 -14.95
C PRO A 153 -29.98 6.05 -13.64
N ARG A 154 -29.27 4.93 -13.57
CA ARG A 154 -29.28 4.02 -12.41
C ARG A 154 -28.10 4.25 -11.48
N GLU A 155 -26.92 4.54 -12.04
CA GLU A 155 -25.67 4.63 -11.26
C GLU A 155 -25.25 6.08 -10.96
N LEU A 156 -25.78 7.06 -11.70
CA LEU A 156 -25.60 8.49 -11.41
C LEU A 156 -26.85 9.04 -10.72
N THR A 157 -26.85 9.01 -9.39
CA THR A 157 -27.83 9.73 -8.59
C THR A 157 -27.22 11.06 -8.14
N GLY A 158 -27.75 12.18 -8.63
CA GLY A 158 -27.26 13.52 -8.29
C GLY A 158 -26.17 14.04 -9.23
N GLU A 159 -25.31 14.90 -8.70
CA GLU A 159 -24.20 15.48 -9.46
C GLU A 159 -23.10 14.44 -9.71
N THR A 160 -22.44 14.57 -10.86
CA THR A 160 -21.31 13.71 -11.23
C THR A 160 -20.05 14.14 -10.49
N ILE A 161 -19.25 13.17 -10.03
CA ILE A 161 -17.95 13.43 -9.41
C ILE A 161 -16.87 13.39 -10.50
N GLY A 162 -16.25 14.53 -10.78
CA GLY A 162 -15.20 14.67 -11.79
C GLY A 162 -15.68 14.62 -13.24
N GLU A 163 -14.79 14.22 -14.15
CA GLU A 163 -15.10 14.03 -15.58
C GLU A 163 -15.90 12.73 -15.76
N VAL A 164 -17.00 12.80 -16.52
CA VAL A 164 -17.76 11.61 -16.91
C VAL A 164 -17.68 11.39 -18.42
N ARG A 165 -17.22 10.20 -18.79
CA ARG A 165 -17.12 9.73 -20.17
C ARG A 165 -18.21 8.71 -20.45
N ALA A 166 -19.22 9.14 -21.20
CA ALA A 166 -20.30 8.29 -21.64
C ALA A 166 -19.89 7.40 -22.83
N VAL A 167 -20.04 6.08 -22.70
CA VAL A 167 -19.68 5.09 -23.74
C VAL A 167 -20.88 4.29 -24.25
N SER A 168 -20.71 3.58 -25.35
CA SER A 168 -21.80 2.84 -26.01
C SER A 168 -22.21 1.55 -25.29
N GLY A 169 -21.29 0.90 -24.57
CA GLY A 169 -21.57 -0.36 -23.88
C GLY A 169 -20.45 -0.82 -22.94
N MET A 170 -20.65 -1.99 -22.32
CA MET A 170 -19.75 -2.53 -21.30
C MET A 170 -18.33 -2.82 -21.81
N HIS A 171 -18.19 -3.37 -23.02
CA HIS A 171 -16.85 -3.62 -23.59
C HIS A 171 -16.07 -2.32 -23.79
N GLN A 172 -16.72 -1.28 -24.32
CA GLN A 172 -16.07 0.02 -24.47
C GLN A 172 -15.74 0.66 -23.12
N ARG A 173 -16.60 0.48 -22.10
CA ARG A 173 -16.33 0.92 -20.72
C ARG A 173 -15.01 0.35 -20.21
N LYS A 174 -14.86 -0.97 -20.25
CA LYS A 174 -13.67 -1.65 -19.74
C LYS A 174 -12.42 -1.29 -20.55
N ALA A 175 -12.53 -1.22 -21.88
CA ALA A 175 -11.42 -0.80 -22.74
C ALA A 175 -10.95 0.65 -22.47
N GLU A 176 -11.89 1.59 -22.28
CA GLU A 176 -11.56 2.97 -21.90
C GLU A 176 -10.89 3.02 -20.53
N MET A 177 -11.44 2.33 -19.53
CA MET A 177 -10.86 2.29 -18.18
C MET A 177 -9.44 1.72 -18.20
N ALA A 178 -9.23 0.59 -18.88
CA ALA A 178 -7.94 -0.06 -18.99
C ALA A 178 -6.89 0.78 -19.72
N ARG A 179 -7.29 1.53 -20.76
CA ARG A 179 -6.37 2.42 -21.47
C ARG A 179 -5.90 3.59 -20.63
N HIS A 180 -6.76 4.13 -19.76
CA HIS A 180 -6.44 5.30 -18.94
C HIS A 180 -5.73 4.97 -17.63
N ALA A 181 -5.51 3.70 -17.31
CA ALA A 181 -4.90 3.29 -16.04
C ALA A 181 -3.43 2.88 -16.21
N ASP A 182 -2.62 3.12 -15.20
CA ASP A 182 -1.26 2.57 -15.08
C ASP A 182 -1.24 1.32 -14.17
N ALA A 183 -2.24 1.17 -13.30
CA ALA A 183 -2.47 0.01 -12.46
C ALA A 183 -3.96 -0.16 -12.13
N PHE A 184 -4.33 -1.35 -11.68
CA PHE A 184 -5.69 -1.74 -11.34
C PHE A 184 -5.79 -2.12 -9.86
N ILE A 185 -6.85 -1.70 -9.18
CA ILE A 185 -7.15 -2.10 -7.81
C ILE A 185 -8.62 -2.52 -7.72
N ALA A 186 -8.89 -3.69 -7.15
CA ALA A 186 -10.24 -4.08 -6.75
C ALA A 186 -10.45 -3.88 -5.24
N LEU A 187 -11.43 -3.05 -4.90
CA LEU A 187 -12.07 -2.99 -3.59
C LEU A 187 -13.22 -4.02 -3.52
N PRO A 188 -13.68 -4.40 -2.31
CA PRO A 188 -14.84 -5.28 -2.15
C PRO A 188 -16.02 -4.90 -3.06
N GLY A 189 -16.60 -5.90 -3.71
CA GLY A 189 -17.63 -5.68 -4.72
C GLY A 189 -18.23 -6.97 -5.25
N GLY A 190 -19.37 -6.85 -5.93
CA GLY A 190 -20.12 -8.00 -6.45
C GLY A 190 -19.60 -8.50 -7.80
N TYR A 191 -20.49 -9.12 -8.57
CA TYR A 191 -20.16 -9.72 -9.87
C TYR A 191 -19.51 -8.76 -10.86
N GLY A 192 -19.96 -7.50 -10.92
CA GLY A 192 -19.35 -6.51 -11.82
C GLY A 192 -17.87 -6.27 -11.51
N THR A 193 -17.53 -6.11 -10.22
CA THR A 193 -16.15 -5.95 -9.78
C THR A 193 -15.30 -7.19 -10.05
N LEU A 194 -15.85 -8.40 -9.85
CA LEU A 194 -15.15 -9.64 -10.14
C LEU A 194 -14.92 -9.83 -11.65
N GLU A 195 -15.89 -9.46 -12.48
CA GLU A 195 -15.81 -9.53 -13.93
C GLU A 195 -14.72 -8.60 -14.48
N GLU A 196 -14.72 -7.34 -14.02
CA GLU A 196 -13.71 -6.35 -14.39
C GLU A 196 -12.29 -6.78 -13.93
N LEU A 197 -12.18 -7.30 -12.70
CA LEU A 197 -10.91 -7.80 -12.15
C LEU A 197 -10.35 -8.99 -12.94
N LEU A 198 -11.17 -10.02 -13.16
CA LEU A 198 -10.74 -11.25 -13.84
C LEU A 198 -10.35 -10.99 -15.30
N GLU A 199 -10.99 -10.01 -15.96
CA GLU A 199 -10.57 -9.59 -17.30
C GLU A 199 -9.16 -8.99 -17.29
N MET A 200 -8.83 -8.09 -16.34
CA MET A 200 -7.48 -7.51 -16.26
C MET A 200 -6.41 -8.56 -15.89
N ILE A 201 -6.74 -9.52 -15.03
CA ILE A 201 -5.84 -10.66 -14.74
C ILE A 201 -5.60 -11.48 -16.01
N THR A 202 -6.65 -11.78 -16.76
CA THR A 202 -6.56 -12.55 -18.00
C THR A 202 -5.75 -11.79 -19.05
N TRP A 203 -5.92 -10.49 -19.19
CA TRP A 203 -5.16 -9.67 -20.13
C TRP A 203 -3.67 -9.62 -19.78
N ALA A 204 -3.34 -9.49 -18.49
CA ALA A 204 -1.95 -9.61 -18.03
C ALA A 204 -1.36 -11.00 -18.34
N GLN A 205 -2.12 -12.07 -18.07
CA GLN A 205 -1.70 -13.45 -18.36
C GLN A 205 -1.43 -13.67 -19.85
N LEU A 206 -2.21 -13.03 -20.73
CA LEU A 206 -2.05 -13.11 -22.18
C LEU A 206 -0.99 -12.14 -22.75
N GLY A 207 -0.34 -11.34 -21.90
CA GLY A 207 0.66 -10.35 -22.34
C GLY A 207 0.06 -9.14 -23.08
N ILE A 208 -1.23 -8.87 -22.93
CA ILE A 208 -1.91 -7.71 -23.52
C ILE A 208 -1.47 -6.41 -22.81
N HIS A 209 -1.14 -6.49 -21.53
CA HIS A 209 -0.50 -5.43 -20.76
C HIS A 209 0.39 -6.00 -19.65
N ASP A 210 1.20 -5.14 -19.07
CA ASP A 210 2.12 -5.37 -17.94
C ASP A 210 1.72 -4.59 -16.66
N LYS A 211 0.60 -3.87 -16.72
CA LYS A 211 0.08 -3.05 -15.62
C LYS A 211 -0.24 -3.90 -14.36
N PRO A 212 0.19 -3.47 -13.16
CA PRO A 212 -0.07 -4.20 -11.92
C PRO A 212 -1.56 -4.35 -11.59
N VAL A 213 -1.92 -5.50 -10.99
CA VAL A 213 -3.29 -5.79 -10.54
C VAL A 213 -3.32 -6.08 -9.04
N GLY A 214 -4.01 -5.22 -8.29
CA GLY A 214 -4.11 -5.26 -6.84
C GLY A 214 -5.50 -5.65 -6.33
N LEU A 215 -5.52 -6.38 -5.21
CA LEU A 215 -6.70 -6.68 -4.41
C LEU A 215 -6.56 -6.02 -3.04
N LEU A 216 -7.48 -5.12 -2.69
CA LEU A 216 -7.57 -4.61 -1.32
C LEU A 216 -8.41 -5.59 -0.49
N ASN A 217 -7.74 -6.51 0.19
CA ASN A 217 -8.35 -7.64 0.90
C ASN A 217 -8.82 -7.27 2.31
N VAL A 218 -9.79 -6.36 2.37
CA VAL A 218 -10.37 -5.84 3.61
C VAL A 218 -11.08 -6.96 4.37
N ASP A 219 -10.72 -7.17 5.64
CA ASP A 219 -11.29 -8.21 6.52
C ASP A 219 -11.36 -9.61 5.87
N GLY A 220 -10.43 -9.92 4.97
CA GLY A 220 -10.39 -11.21 4.28
C GLY A 220 -11.48 -11.41 3.22
N TYR A 221 -12.11 -10.34 2.72
CA TYR A 221 -13.17 -10.39 1.70
C TYR A 221 -12.82 -11.27 0.49
N TYR A 222 -11.56 -11.23 0.05
CA TYR A 222 -11.06 -11.98 -1.11
C TYR A 222 -10.40 -13.32 -0.76
N ASN A 223 -10.40 -13.76 0.51
CA ASN A 223 -9.73 -15.01 0.90
C ASN A 223 -10.23 -16.21 0.09
N SER A 224 -11.55 -16.38 -0.03
CA SER A 224 -12.12 -17.49 -0.80
C SER A 224 -11.79 -17.43 -2.29
N LEU A 225 -11.68 -16.23 -2.87
CA LEU A 225 -11.26 -16.04 -4.26
C LEU A 225 -9.78 -16.45 -4.43
N LEU A 226 -8.91 -15.97 -3.54
CA LEU A 226 -7.49 -16.31 -3.57
C LEU A 226 -7.28 -17.82 -3.40
N THR A 227 -7.97 -18.45 -2.45
CA THR A 227 -7.94 -19.92 -2.26
C THR A 227 -8.46 -20.68 -3.48
N PHE A 228 -9.50 -20.18 -4.15
CA PHE A 228 -9.98 -20.78 -5.39
C PHE A 228 -8.93 -20.71 -6.50
N ILE A 229 -8.22 -19.59 -6.63
CA ILE A 229 -7.15 -19.42 -7.61
C ILE A 229 -5.95 -20.30 -7.26
N ASP A 230 -5.59 -20.42 -5.97
CA ASP A 230 -4.55 -21.36 -5.52
C ASP A 230 -4.90 -22.80 -5.94
N LYS A 231 -6.15 -23.22 -5.74
CA LYS A 231 -6.62 -24.51 -6.26
C LYS A 231 -6.49 -24.62 -7.78
N ALA A 232 -6.82 -23.58 -8.53
CA ALA A 232 -6.66 -23.60 -9.99
C ALA A 232 -5.19 -23.73 -10.43
N VAL A 233 -4.24 -23.25 -9.61
CA VAL A 233 -2.81 -23.50 -9.81
C VAL A 233 -2.47 -24.96 -9.53
N ASP A 234 -2.92 -25.50 -8.39
CA ASP A 234 -2.66 -26.89 -7.99
C ASP A 234 -3.21 -27.90 -9.01
N GLU A 235 -4.38 -27.61 -9.59
CA GLU A 235 -5.05 -28.43 -10.60
C GLU A 235 -4.51 -28.17 -12.03
N GLY A 236 -3.55 -27.26 -12.19
CA GLY A 236 -2.86 -27.02 -13.47
C GLY A 236 -3.61 -26.15 -14.48
N PHE A 237 -4.68 -25.46 -14.06
CA PHE A 237 -5.41 -24.50 -14.92
C PHE A 237 -4.77 -23.11 -14.95
N VAL A 238 -3.98 -22.76 -13.93
CA VAL A 238 -3.23 -21.50 -13.85
C VAL A 238 -1.75 -21.84 -13.65
N ALA A 239 -0.88 -21.29 -14.50
CA ALA A 239 0.56 -21.47 -14.32
C ALA A 239 1.03 -20.81 -13.01
N PRO A 240 1.98 -21.40 -12.25
CA PRO A 240 2.48 -20.81 -11.01
C PRO A 240 2.97 -19.36 -11.18
N ALA A 241 3.61 -19.04 -12.31
CA ALA A 241 4.03 -17.66 -12.61
C ALA A 241 2.83 -16.69 -12.74
N ALA A 242 1.72 -17.13 -13.37
CA ALA A 242 0.53 -16.31 -13.54
C ALA A 242 -0.20 -16.04 -12.21
N ARG A 243 0.01 -16.87 -11.19
CA ARG A 243 -0.54 -16.65 -9.84
C ARG A 243 -0.04 -15.34 -9.21
N HIS A 244 1.17 -14.92 -9.56
CA HIS A 244 1.83 -13.72 -9.04
C HIS A 244 1.34 -12.42 -9.71
N ILE A 245 0.50 -12.51 -10.76
CA ILE A 245 -0.17 -11.33 -11.35
C ILE A 245 -0.99 -10.59 -10.28
N ILE A 246 -1.58 -11.33 -9.34
CA ILE A 246 -2.44 -10.78 -8.29
C ILE A 246 -1.61 -10.40 -7.08
N VAL A 247 -1.59 -9.11 -6.80
CA VAL A 247 -1.01 -8.54 -5.56
C VAL A 247 -2.13 -8.35 -4.56
N SER A 248 -1.96 -8.82 -3.33
CA SER A 248 -2.96 -8.65 -2.28
C SER A 248 -2.35 -8.04 -1.03
N ALA A 249 -3.12 -7.15 -0.38
CA ALA A 249 -2.82 -6.61 0.93
C ALA A 249 -4.11 -6.20 1.66
N PRO A 250 -4.14 -6.25 3.00
CA PRO A 250 -5.30 -5.86 3.80
C PRO A 250 -5.51 -4.34 3.89
N THR A 251 -4.46 -3.53 3.65
CA THR A 251 -4.54 -2.06 3.77
C THR A 251 -4.15 -1.36 2.47
N ALA A 252 -4.73 -0.18 2.24
CA ALA A 252 -4.46 0.59 1.03
C ALA A 252 -3.00 1.05 0.94
N HIS A 253 -2.40 1.39 2.08
CA HIS A 253 -0.99 1.79 2.16
C HIS A 253 -0.07 0.66 1.71
N GLU A 254 -0.24 -0.53 2.29
CA GLU A 254 0.56 -1.71 1.96
C GLU A 254 0.34 -2.16 0.51
N LEU A 255 -0.91 -2.12 0.02
CA LEU A 255 -1.21 -2.49 -1.36
C LEU A 255 -0.47 -1.59 -2.35
N LEU A 256 -0.59 -0.27 -2.20
CA LEU A 256 0.08 0.68 -3.09
C LEU A 256 1.60 0.55 -3.00
N ALA A 257 2.16 0.37 -1.79
CA ALA A 257 3.60 0.14 -1.62
C ALA A 257 4.07 -1.10 -2.39
N LYS A 258 3.32 -2.21 -2.34
CA LYS A 258 3.63 -3.43 -3.12
C LYS A 258 3.54 -3.20 -4.62
N LEU A 259 2.51 -2.49 -5.09
CA LEU A 259 2.32 -2.23 -6.52
C LEU A 259 3.44 -1.35 -7.10
N GLU A 260 3.98 -0.40 -6.34
CA GLU A 260 5.07 0.48 -6.78
C GLU A 260 6.37 -0.27 -7.09
N VAL A 261 6.65 -1.38 -6.37
CA VAL A 261 7.92 -2.12 -6.47
C VAL A 261 7.92 -3.17 -7.60
N LEU A 262 6.76 -3.51 -8.17
CA LEU A 262 6.66 -4.49 -9.24
C LEU A 262 7.08 -3.88 -10.58
N LEU A 263 8.17 -4.40 -11.13
CA LEU A 263 8.70 -4.10 -12.46
C LEU A 263 8.34 -5.22 -13.43
#